data_AF-A0A662U8W0-F1
#
_entry.id   AF-A0A662U8W0-F1
#
_cell.length_a   1.000
_cell.length_b   1.000
_cell.length_c   1.000
_cell.angle_alpha   90.00
_cell.angle_beta   90.00
_cell.angle_gamma   90.00
#
_symmetry.space_group_name_H-M   'P 1'
#
loop_
_entity.id
_entity.type
_entity.pdbx_description
1 polymer ?
#
loop_
_entity_poly.entity_id
_entity_poly.type
_entity_poly.pdbx_seq_one_letter_code
_entity_poly.pdbx_strand_id
1 'polypeptide(L)' 'MINKAAELIKSSKYVIAFTGAGISAESGIPTFRGSDGLWRRFRAEELATPEAFARDPKKVWEWYKWRMEIIRKARP' A
#
# COMPACT_ATOMS: atom_id res chain seq x y z
N MET A 1 1.52 20.27 -20.70
CA MET A 1 0.85 19.03 -20.25
C MET A 1 0.02 19.24 -18.99
N ILE A 2 0.57 19.81 -17.91
CA ILE A 2 -0.15 20.05 -16.64
C ILE A 2 -1.40 20.93 -16.83
N ASN A 3 -1.31 22.05 -17.57
CA ASN A 3 -2.48 22.95 -17.76
C ASN A 3 -3.67 22.25 -18.41
N LYS A 4 -3.44 21.34 -19.37
CA LYS A 4 -4.50 20.57 -20.02
C LYS A 4 -5.14 19.56 -19.06
N ALA A 5 -4.35 18.91 -18.21
CA ALA A 5 -4.86 18.02 -17.18
C ALA A 5 -5.70 18.78 -16.14
N ALA A 6 -5.24 19.96 -15.70
CA ALA A 6 -5.97 20.81 -14.77
C ALA A 6 -7.34 21.24 -15.31
N GLU A 7 -7.41 21.66 -16.58
CA GLU A 7 -8.68 22.03 -17.21
C GLU A 7 -9.64 20.84 -17.35
N LEU A 8 -9.13 19.65 -17.69
CA LEU A 8 -9.95 18.43 -17.76
C LEU A 8 -10.51 18.03 -16.39
N ILE A 9 -9.70 18.15 -15.33
CA ILE A 9 -10.15 17.89 -13.96
C ILE A 9 -11.20 18.92 -13.55
N LYS A 10 -10.96 20.22 -13.79
CA LYS A 10 -11.84 21.32 -13.40
C LYS A 10 -13.21 21.27 -14.11
N SER A 11 -13.24 20.86 -15.37
CA SER A 11 -14.47 20.79 -16.18
C SER A 11 -15.24 19.48 -16.03
N SER A 12 -14.66 18.47 -15.36
CA SER A 12 -15.34 17.20 -15.16
C SER A 12 -16.53 17.35 -14.20
N LYS A 13 -17.67 16.76 -14.58
CA LYS A 13 -18.85 16.67 -13.71
C LYS A 13 -18.67 15.67 -12.56
N TYR A 14 -17.76 14.70 -12.72
CA TYR A 14 -17.52 13.65 -11.73
C TYR A 14 -16.07 13.15 -11.83
N VAL A 15 -15.20 13.67 -10.97
CA VAL A 15 -13.79 13.27 -10.90
C VAL A 15 -13.64 12.10 -9.91
N ILE A 16 -12.92 11.07 -10.33
CA ILE A 16 -12.59 9.91 -9.49
C ILE A 16 -11.07 9.75 -9.47
N ALA A 17 -10.53 9.47 -8.29
CA ALA A 17 -9.15 9.01 -8.13
C ALA A 17 -9.17 7.57 -7.60
N PHE A 18 -8.40 6.70 -8.23
CA PHE A 18 -8.12 5.35 -7.73
C PHE A 18 -6.63 5.27 -7.42
N THR A 19 -6.30 4.98 -6.17
CA THR A 19 -4.93 5.01 -5.67
C THR A 19 -4.49 3.62 -5.23
N GLY A 20 -3.18 3.44 -5.14
CA GLY A 20 -2.57 2.24 -4.59
C GLY A 20 -1.47 2.60 -3.61
N ALA A 21 -0.72 1.59 -3.14
CA ALA A 21 0.33 1.78 -2.14
C ALA A 21 1.37 2.85 -2.50
N GLY A 22 1.58 3.13 -3.80
CA GLY A 22 2.51 4.15 -4.27
C GLY A 22 2.20 5.55 -3.73
N ILE A 23 0.93 5.90 -3.49
CA ILE A 23 0.58 7.22 -2.96
C ILE A 23 1.05 7.43 -1.50
N SER A 24 1.32 6.33 -0.79
CA SER A 24 1.80 6.35 0.60
C SER A 24 3.32 6.18 0.72
N ALA A 25 4.02 5.98 -0.39
CA ALA A 25 5.47 5.75 -0.38
C ALA A 25 6.23 6.94 0.20
N GLU A 26 5.80 8.16 -0.15
CA GLU A 26 6.39 9.42 0.35
C GLU A 26 6.12 9.64 1.85
N SER A 27 5.08 9.02 2.41
CA SER A 27 4.81 8.97 3.85
C SER A 27 5.67 7.94 4.60
N GLY A 28 6.63 7.29 3.93
CA GLY A 28 7.49 6.25 4.49
C GLY A 28 6.83 4.88 4.62
N ILE A 29 5.67 4.66 3.97
CA ILE A 29 4.99 3.37 3.97
C ILE A 29 5.46 2.56 2.75
N PRO A 30 6.10 1.39 2.94
CA PRO A 30 6.64 0.63 1.83
C PRO A 30 5.54 0.11 0.89
N THR A 31 5.82 0.13 -0.42
CA THR A 31 4.94 -0.44 -1.42
C THR A 31 5.02 -1.97 -1.44
N PHE A 32 4.03 -2.62 -2.05
CA PHE A 32 4.05 -4.06 -2.20
C PHE A 32 5.02 -4.55 -3.30
N ARG A 33 5.18 -3.78 -4.39
CA ARG A 33 6.02 -4.09 -5.56
C ARG A 33 6.97 -2.92 -5.86
N GLY A 34 7.99 -3.16 -6.67
CA GLY A 34 9.05 -2.19 -6.99
C GLY A 34 10.42 -2.65 -6.47
N SER A 35 11.46 -1.83 -6.65
CA SER A 35 12.84 -2.13 -6.19
C SER A 35 12.89 -2.53 -4.72
N ASP A 36 12.14 -1.80 -3.89
CA ASP A 36 12.08 -1.95 -2.43
C ASP A 36 10.75 -2.54 -1.95
N GLY A 37 9.99 -3.16 -2.86
CA GLY A 37 8.68 -3.70 -2.56
C GLY A 37 8.70 -4.84 -1.54
N LEU A 38 7.73 -4.86 -0.63
CA LEU A 38 7.60 -5.89 0.40
C LEU A 38 7.62 -7.32 -0.17
N TRP A 39 7.01 -7.55 -1.34
CA TRP A 39 6.93 -8.88 -1.96
C TRP A 39 8.24 -9.39 -2.57
N ARG A 40 9.31 -8.58 -2.58
CA ARG A 40 10.66 -9.08 -2.89
C ARG A 40 11.34 -9.71 -1.69
N ARG A 41 10.91 -9.34 -0.47
CA ARG A 41 11.49 -9.80 0.80
C ARG A 41 10.60 -10.80 1.51
N PHE A 42 9.29 -10.69 1.30
CA PHE A 42 8.27 -11.51 1.93
C PHE A 42 7.41 -12.21 0.87
N ARG A 43 7.01 -13.46 1.11
CA ARG A 43 6.08 -14.17 0.22
C ARG A 43 4.65 -13.88 0.64
N ALA A 44 3.85 -13.36 -0.28
CA ALA A 44 2.47 -12.95 0.03
C ALA A 44 1.60 -14.17 0.41
N GLU A 45 1.84 -15.32 -0.21
CA GLU A 45 1.15 -16.59 0.03
C GLU A 45 1.45 -17.20 1.41
N GLU A 46 2.43 -16.66 2.13
CA GLU A 46 2.76 -17.04 3.49
C GLU A 46 2.26 -16.05 4.54
N LEU A 47 1.66 -14.93 4.12
CA LEU A 47 1.36 -13.80 5.01
C LEU A 47 -0.03 -13.19 4.82
N ALA A 48 -0.53 -13.11 3.59
CA ALA A 48 -1.71 -12.33 3.22
C ALA A 48 -2.80 -13.19 2.58
N THR A 49 -2.95 -14.44 3.04
CA THR A 49 -4.05 -15.33 2.65
C THR A 49 -4.72 -15.95 3.87
N PRO A 50 -6.00 -16.33 3.78
CA PRO A 50 -6.69 -17.05 4.85
C PRO A 50 -5.99 -18.36 5.25
N GLU A 51 -5.44 -19.09 4.29
CA GLU A 51 -4.75 -20.36 4.51
C GLU A 51 -3.43 -20.15 5.26
N ALA A 52 -2.69 -19.08 4.95
CA ALA A 52 -1.48 -18.72 5.68
C ALA A 52 -1.80 -18.39 7.14
N PHE A 53 -2.88 -17.63 7.37
CA PHE A 53 -3.33 -17.29 8.72
C PHE A 53 -3.80 -18.52 9.50
N ALA A 54 -4.54 -19.43 8.87
CA ALA A 54 -4.97 -20.68 9.51
C ALA A 54 -3.78 -21.59 9.86
N ARG A 55 -2.74 -21.62 9.01
CA ARG A 55 -1.54 -22.43 9.20
C ARG A 55 -0.61 -21.89 10.28
N ASP A 56 -0.36 -20.58 10.31
CA ASP A 56 0.52 -19.93 11.28
C ASP A 56 0.02 -18.51 11.61
N PRO A 57 -0.96 -18.37 12.52
CA PRO A 57 -1.53 -17.07 12.84
C PRO A 57 -0.52 -16.15 13.55
N LYS A 58 0.45 -16.72 14.29
CA LYS A 58 1.46 -15.93 15.00
C LYS A 58 2.37 -15.20 14.02
N LYS A 59 2.93 -15.90 13.02
CA LYS A 59 3.77 -15.29 11.98
C LYS A 59 3.03 -14.18 11.22
N VAL A 60 1.77 -14.44 10.86
CA VAL A 60 0.94 -13.45 10.16
C VAL A 60 0.69 -12.22 11.06
N TRP A 61 0.31 -12.43 12.32
CA TRP A 61 0.08 -11.34 13.26
C TRP A 61 1.34 -10.50 13.51
N GLU A 62 2.51 -11.13 13.69
CA GLU A 62 3.76 -10.42 13.88
C GLU A 62 4.09 -9.52 12.67
N TRP A 63 3.89 -10.03 11.45
CA TRP A 63 4.10 -9.25 10.23
C TRP A 63 3.14 -8.06 10.11
N TYR A 64 1.84 -8.27 10.37
CA TYR A 64 0.87 -7.17 10.34
C TYR A 64 1.11 -6.16 11.47
N LYS A 65 1.49 -6.60 12.67
CA LYS A 65 1.83 -5.71 13.79
C LYS A 65 2.98 -4.78 13.44
N TRP A 66 4.06 -5.32 12.85
CA TRP A 66 5.18 -4.51 12.36
C TRP A 66 4.72 -3.46 11.33
N ARG A 67 3.85 -3.84 10.38
CA ARG A 67 3.28 -2.88 9.42
C ARG A 67 2.43 -1.79 10.09
N MET A 68 1.60 -2.15 11.07
CA MET A 68 0.79 -1.20 11.83
C MET A 68 1.67 -0.19 12.58
N GLU A 69 2.81 -0.62 13.12
CA GLU A 69 3.76 0.29 13.80
C GLU A 69 4.41 1.30 12.85
N ILE A 70 4.70 0.92 11.60
CA ILE A 70 5.17 1.85 10.56
C ILE A 70 4.08 2.87 10.25
N ILE A 71 2.87 2.39 9.94
CA ILE A 71 1.74 3.23 9.54
C ILE A 71 1.39 4.22 10.66
N ARG A 72 1.44 3.80 11.93
CA ARG A 72 1.10 4.66 13.08
C ARG A 72 2.06 5.81 13.29
N LYS A 73 3.27 5.76 12.71
CA LYS A 73 4.27 6.85 12.76
C LYS A 73 4.24 7.73 11.51
N ALA A 74 3.61 7.27 10.44
CA ALA A 74 3.52 7.99 9.18
C ALA A 74 2.58 9.22 9.31
N ARG A 75 2.74 10.17 8.39
CA ARG A 75 1.87 11.33 8.26
C ARG A 75 1.34 11.43 6.82
N PRO A 76 0.10 11.91 6.61
CA PRO A 76 -0.36 12.31 5.29
C PRO A 76 0.57 13.34 4.65
#